data_AF-A0A836I4B9-F1
#
_entry.id   AF-A0A836I4B9-F1
#
_cell.length_a   1.000
_cell.length_b   1.000
_cell.length_c   1.000
_cell.angle_alpha   90.00
_cell.angle_beta   90.00
_cell.angle_gamma   90.00
#
_symmetry.space_group_name_H-M   'P 1'
#
loop_
_entity.id
_entity.type
_entity.pdbx_description
1 polymer ?
#
loop_
_entity_poly.entity_id
_entity_poly.type
_entity_poly.pdbx_seq_one_letter_code
_entity_poly.pdbx_strand_id
1 'polypeptide(L)'
;MSSSTSAVDVSFIEVICAYPTREALCAECPALLLLVYEHVVAELQAGRRAVDAFRGTSRQDHLSELLAVRSLSDLFEHLYPPPQSSTLDEGTASAQFWRQVRVVLEAAWAPPHDLKARALLAQVRGQPRFHICGPRDSRVPGEGYPLHPVSLERALAASKRFLRTATTCALDGSTDALGGRQAELRAVLQLARLVPHNPSMTATGKKEITPEGLHFCMVSLQQRWWVLVNAALERVLLLSRVAAGCSGNTGSVTKPLLWQLLAVLSVLDTAQYMFAFPEKEQDVTAHHLLARLSEIGLVYPILSDDRKCFVVSPDFLHAIHWNASAPLSLTFDHHLLRGGVGPSGTDVGDMRREDTDTIITETNFRLYAYTSDSDLLNILNQFAELEDLVSENLHCYRVTRDSFAAAMRKGITATQVLRFLSLRAHPCMRRRYREREENCGTATPPLSVDGTSSAFGSSTSPRCAGAVGMCGTTTSADAVATLVVPQSFCDQMRMWESECRRVVFRHDVVLLRNMSTEQQKAVTAYLADAGEVDAILHTERGYMVVQEEVFEGLIAPLLD
;
A
#
# COMPACT_ATOMS: atom_id res chain seq x y z
N MET A 1 20.08 7.41 -31.08
CA MET A 1 20.28 6.28 -30.15
C MET A 1 20.30 6.86 -28.75
N SER A 2 19.12 7.17 -28.22
CA SER A 2 18.93 7.78 -26.91
C SER A 2 18.53 6.67 -25.93
N SER A 3 19.29 6.61 -24.84
CA SER A 3 19.09 5.79 -23.66
C SER A 3 17.61 5.71 -23.28
N SER A 4 17.00 4.53 -23.46
CA SER A 4 15.72 4.20 -22.87
C SER A 4 15.90 4.09 -21.37
N THR A 5 15.72 5.19 -20.64
CA THR A 5 15.40 5.14 -19.21
C THR A 5 14.25 4.15 -19.06
N SER A 6 14.49 3.07 -18.33
CA SER A 6 13.45 2.07 -18.11
C SER A 6 12.29 2.79 -17.44
N ALA A 7 11.06 2.63 -17.95
CA ALA A 7 9.86 3.25 -17.38
C ALA A 7 9.55 2.79 -15.93
N VAL A 8 10.44 1.98 -15.35
CA VAL A 8 10.30 1.36 -14.05
C VAL A 8 10.71 2.32 -12.92
N ASP A 9 11.56 3.30 -13.20
CA ASP A 9 12.10 4.20 -12.16
C ASP A 9 11.41 5.57 -12.10
N VAL A 10 10.68 5.96 -13.14
CA VAL A 10 10.12 7.32 -13.28
C VAL A 10 8.64 7.32 -12.92
N SER A 11 8.23 8.16 -11.98
CA SER A 11 6.81 8.29 -11.59
C SER A 11 5.98 8.99 -12.67
N PHE A 12 4.64 8.88 -12.60
CA PHE A 12 3.75 9.58 -13.53
C PHE A 12 4.02 11.09 -13.55
N ILE A 13 4.18 11.70 -12.37
CA ILE A 13 4.37 13.15 -12.23
C ILE A 13 5.73 13.58 -12.81
N GLU A 14 6.78 12.80 -12.58
CA GLU A 14 8.09 13.06 -13.17
C GLU A 14 8.05 13.01 -14.70
N VAL A 15 7.28 12.08 -15.29
CA VAL A 15 7.07 12.02 -16.75
C VAL A 15 6.41 13.30 -17.27
N ILE A 16 5.42 13.84 -16.54
CA ILE A 16 4.74 15.09 -16.90
C ILE A 16 5.68 16.28 -16.75
N CYS A 17 6.42 16.36 -15.65
CA CYS A 17 7.37 17.43 -15.37
C CYS A 17 8.55 17.45 -16.35
N ALA A 18 8.95 16.31 -16.91
CA ALA A 18 10.00 16.21 -17.93
C ALA A 18 9.55 16.61 -19.34
N TYR A 19 8.24 16.79 -19.58
CA TYR A 19 7.69 17.06 -20.91
C TYR A 19 7.93 18.53 -21.34
N PRO A 20 8.36 18.80 -22.59
CA PRO A 20 8.78 20.14 -23.02
C PRO A 20 7.65 21.18 -23.06
N THR A 21 6.39 20.79 -23.24
CA THR A 21 5.22 21.70 -23.23
C THR A 21 4.26 21.38 -22.07
N ARG A 22 4.84 21.04 -20.91
CA ARG A 22 4.14 20.69 -19.66
C ARG A 22 3.16 21.76 -19.17
N GLU A 23 3.49 23.04 -19.31
CA GLU A 23 2.60 24.14 -18.88
C GLU A 23 1.28 24.12 -19.66
N ALA A 24 1.35 24.10 -20.99
CA ALA A 24 0.18 24.03 -21.84
C ALA A 24 -0.65 22.76 -21.56
N LEU A 25 0.04 21.64 -21.30
CA LEU A 25 -0.60 20.36 -21.01
C LEU A 25 -1.42 20.40 -19.71
N CYS A 26 -0.87 21.00 -18.64
CA CYS A 26 -1.56 21.21 -17.37
C CYS A 26 -2.67 22.28 -17.48
N ALA A 27 -2.45 23.35 -18.26
CA ALA A 27 -3.47 24.39 -18.49
C ALA A 27 -4.68 23.84 -19.27
N GLU A 28 -4.46 22.93 -20.22
CA GLU A 28 -5.50 22.27 -21.01
C GLU A 28 -6.32 21.23 -20.22
N CYS A 29 -5.81 20.73 -19.08
CA CYS A 29 -6.41 19.66 -18.30
C CYS A 29 -6.43 19.99 -16.79
N PRO A 30 -7.58 20.47 -16.26
CA PRO A 30 -7.78 20.75 -14.84
C PRO A 30 -7.38 19.61 -13.91
N ALA A 31 -7.78 18.37 -14.22
CA ALA A 31 -7.45 17.21 -13.39
C ALA A 31 -5.94 16.97 -13.26
N LEU A 32 -5.18 17.22 -14.33
CA LEU A 32 -3.73 17.05 -14.28
C LEU A 32 -3.06 18.15 -13.45
N LEU A 33 -3.56 19.38 -13.55
CA LEU A 33 -3.09 20.49 -12.73
C LEU A 33 -3.32 20.22 -11.24
N LEU A 34 -4.47 19.63 -10.90
CA LEU A 34 -4.80 19.19 -9.54
C LEU A 34 -3.81 18.13 -9.03
N LEU A 35 -3.51 17.09 -9.82
CA LEU A 35 -2.54 16.05 -9.44
C LEU A 35 -1.14 16.62 -9.17
N VAL A 36 -0.68 17.55 -10.01
CA VAL A 36 0.62 18.20 -9.82
C VAL A 36 0.61 19.06 -8.56
N TYR A 37 -0.48 19.79 -8.32
CA TYR A 37 -0.65 20.59 -7.11
C TYR A 37 -0.62 19.72 -5.83
N GLU A 38 -1.39 18.63 -5.79
CA GLU A 38 -1.42 17.70 -4.66
C GLU A 38 -0.03 17.16 -4.32
N HIS A 39 0.76 16.82 -5.34
CA HIS A 39 2.13 16.37 -5.15
C HIS A 39 3.06 17.46 -4.61
N VAL A 40 2.93 18.70 -5.09
CA VAL A 40 3.71 19.84 -4.57
C VAL A 40 3.38 20.09 -3.11
N VAL A 41 2.10 20.09 -2.74
CA VAL A 41 1.67 20.27 -1.34
C VAL A 41 2.20 19.15 -0.45
N ALA A 42 2.14 17.90 -0.91
CA ALA A 42 2.66 16.76 -0.17
C ALA A 42 4.16 16.83 0.11
N GLU A 43 4.97 17.19 -0.91
CA GLU A 43 6.41 17.35 -0.71
C GLU A 43 6.73 18.51 0.25
N LEU A 44 5.99 19.63 0.15
CA LEU A 44 6.13 20.76 1.07
C LEU A 44 5.77 20.39 2.51
N GLN A 45 4.72 19.59 2.72
CA GLN A 45 4.34 19.07 4.04
C GLN A 45 5.41 18.17 4.65
N ALA A 46 6.13 17.40 3.82
CA ALA A 46 7.27 16.58 4.24
C ALA A 46 8.57 17.39 4.46
N GLY A 47 8.51 18.73 4.36
CA GLY A 47 9.67 19.62 4.48
C GLY A 47 10.64 19.57 3.30
N ARG A 48 10.23 18.94 2.19
CA ARG A 48 11.02 18.84 0.96
C ARG A 48 10.49 19.82 -0.08
N ARG A 49 11.38 20.28 -0.95
CA ARG A 49 10.98 21.11 -2.10
C ARG A 49 10.71 20.20 -3.29
N ALA A 50 9.59 20.44 -3.98
CA ALA A 50 9.32 19.75 -5.24
C ALA A 50 10.50 19.94 -6.21
N VAL A 51 10.95 18.84 -6.80
CA VAL A 51 12.13 18.84 -7.68
C VAL A 51 11.69 19.24 -9.08
N ASP A 52 12.08 20.44 -9.53
CA ASP A 52 11.98 20.79 -10.94
C ASP A 52 13.06 20.04 -11.73
N ALA A 53 12.63 19.21 -12.69
CA ALA A 53 13.51 18.46 -13.59
C ALA A 53 14.49 19.37 -14.38
N PHE A 54 14.16 20.66 -14.54
CA PHE A 54 15.00 21.65 -15.22
C PHE A 54 15.59 22.72 -14.28
N ARG A 55 15.70 22.42 -12.98
CA ARG A 55 16.28 23.33 -11.99
C ARG A 55 17.67 23.83 -12.45
N GLY A 56 17.82 25.14 -12.62
CA GLY A 56 19.07 25.78 -13.05
C GLY A 56 19.18 26.03 -14.57
N THR A 57 18.16 25.70 -15.35
CA THR A 57 18.06 26.17 -16.75
C THR A 57 17.43 27.56 -16.80
N SER A 58 17.69 28.34 -17.86
CA SER A 58 17.13 29.68 -18.05
C SER A 58 15.65 29.68 -18.48
N ARG A 59 14.98 28.52 -18.48
CA ARG A 59 13.55 28.41 -18.78
C ARG A 59 12.74 28.74 -17.52
N GLN A 60 12.11 29.91 -17.52
CA GLN A 60 11.14 30.30 -16.51
C GLN A 60 9.74 30.07 -17.09
N ASP A 61 9.13 28.94 -16.72
CA ASP A 61 7.75 28.61 -17.05
C ASP A 61 6.90 28.74 -15.77
N HIS A 62 5.60 29.01 -15.89
CA HIS A 62 4.71 29.16 -14.72
C HIS A 62 4.63 27.89 -13.85
N LEU A 63 4.81 26.72 -14.46
CA LEU A 63 4.90 25.46 -13.73
C LEU A 63 6.20 25.36 -12.92
N SER A 64 7.33 25.88 -13.44
CA SER A 64 8.58 25.98 -12.68
C SER A 64 8.46 26.96 -11.52
N GLU A 65 7.68 28.04 -11.65
CA GLU A 65 7.34 28.93 -10.54
C GLU A 65 6.59 28.19 -9.43
N LEU A 66 5.56 27.40 -9.79
CA LEU A 66 4.81 26.56 -8.85
C LEU A 66 5.72 25.53 -8.14
N LEU A 67 6.57 24.82 -8.88
CA LEU A 67 7.54 23.86 -8.31
C LEU A 67 8.63 24.55 -7.48
N ALA A 68 8.91 25.82 -7.76
CA ALA A 68 9.93 26.59 -7.08
C ALA A 68 9.48 27.13 -5.71
N VAL A 69 8.19 27.07 -5.38
CA VAL A 69 7.66 27.52 -4.10
C VAL A 69 8.35 26.82 -2.92
N ARG A 70 8.64 27.57 -1.85
CA ARG A 70 9.37 27.10 -0.68
C ARG A 70 8.50 26.93 0.56
N SER A 71 7.39 27.67 0.62
CA SER A 71 6.47 27.65 1.75
C SER A 71 5.02 27.68 1.26
N LEU A 72 4.10 27.17 2.08
CA LEU A 72 2.67 27.29 1.79
C LEU A 72 2.24 28.78 1.75
N SER A 73 2.84 29.65 2.56
CA SER A 73 2.55 31.09 2.56
C SER A 73 2.82 31.74 1.21
N ASP A 74 3.98 31.46 0.59
CA ASP A 74 4.31 31.99 -0.74
C ASP A 74 3.29 31.50 -1.79
N LEU A 75 2.89 30.23 -1.71
CA LEU A 75 1.86 29.66 -2.57
C LEU A 75 0.52 30.40 -2.42
N PHE A 76 0.13 30.70 -1.18
CA PHE A 76 -1.09 31.44 -0.88
C PHE A 76 -1.04 32.87 -1.43
N GLU A 77 0.09 33.56 -1.35
CA GLU A 77 0.26 34.90 -1.92
C GLU A 77 0.12 34.90 -3.45
N HIS A 78 0.66 33.88 -4.13
CA HIS A 78 0.49 33.71 -5.58
C HIS A 78 -0.95 33.37 -5.97
N LEU A 79 -1.63 32.54 -5.17
CA LEU A 79 -3.02 32.19 -5.42
C LEU A 79 -3.98 33.32 -5.08
N TYR A 80 -3.68 34.18 -4.10
CA TYR A 80 -4.54 35.26 -3.62
C TYR A 80 -3.75 36.57 -3.45
N PRO A 81 -3.36 37.22 -4.56
CA PRO A 81 -2.62 38.46 -4.48
C PRO A 81 -3.46 39.55 -3.78
N PRO A 82 -2.85 40.40 -2.93
CA PRO A 82 -3.56 41.48 -2.26
C PRO A 82 -4.15 42.46 -3.30
N PRO A 83 -5.30 43.10 -3.01
CA PRO A 83 -5.91 44.06 -3.93
C PRO A 83 -5.02 45.31 -4.03
N GLN A 84 -4.10 45.32 -4.98
CA GLN A 84 -3.33 46.52 -5.32
C GLN A 84 -4.08 47.32 -6.39
N SER A 85 -4.30 48.60 -6.08
CA SER A 85 -4.85 49.60 -6.99
C SER A 85 -3.82 49.99 -8.06
N SER A 86 -3.55 49.13 -9.03
CA SER A 86 -2.87 49.51 -10.28
C SER A 86 -2.83 48.33 -11.23
N THR A 87 -3.53 48.46 -12.35
CA THR A 87 -3.17 47.97 -13.69
C THR A 87 -2.01 46.95 -13.75
N LEU A 88 -2.24 45.74 -13.28
CA LEU A 88 -1.50 44.59 -13.76
C LEU A 88 -2.18 44.20 -15.06
N ASP A 89 -1.44 44.16 -16.16
CA ASP A 89 -1.93 43.67 -17.44
C ASP A 89 -2.54 42.27 -17.23
N GLU A 90 -3.88 42.21 -17.12
CA GLU A 90 -4.68 40.99 -16.94
C GLU A 90 -4.52 39.98 -18.11
N GLY A 91 -3.70 40.33 -19.10
CA GLY A 91 -3.37 39.53 -20.28
C GLY A 91 -2.03 38.78 -20.22
N THR A 92 -1.24 38.85 -19.14
CA THR A 92 0.00 38.05 -19.05
C THR A 92 -0.31 36.56 -18.86
N ALA A 93 0.42 35.68 -19.56
CA ALA A 93 0.22 34.23 -19.52
C ALA A 93 0.31 33.66 -18.08
N SER A 94 1.11 34.29 -17.20
CA SER A 94 1.22 33.94 -15.78
C SER A 94 -0.09 34.10 -15.03
N ALA A 95 -0.76 35.25 -15.20
CA ALA A 95 -2.03 35.51 -14.54
C ALA A 95 -3.11 34.52 -14.98
N GLN A 96 -3.08 34.06 -16.23
CA GLN A 96 -4.02 33.06 -16.75
C GLN A 96 -3.78 31.67 -16.13
N PHE A 97 -2.52 31.24 -16.02
CA PHE A 97 -2.17 29.97 -15.38
C PHE A 97 -2.61 29.94 -13.90
N TRP A 98 -2.23 30.94 -13.11
CA TRP A 98 -2.58 30.99 -11.69
C TRP A 98 -4.10 31.16 -11.46
N ARG A 99 -4.80 31.89 -12.33
CA ARG A 99 -6.27 31.94 -12.32
C ARG A 99 -6.86 30.56 -12.59
N GLN A 100 -6.31 29.82 -13.55
CA GLN A 100 -6.73 28.45 -13.82
C GLN A 100 -6.48 27.55 -12.61
N VAL A 101 -5.30 27.61 -11.98
CA VAL A 101 -4.99 26.86 -10.74
C VAL A 101 -6.06 27.14 -9.68
N ARG A 102 -6.38 28.41 -9.44
CA ARG A 102 -7.41 28.79 -8.46
C ARG A 102 -8.78 28.17 -8.79
N VAL A 103 -9.24 28.31 -10.04
CA VAL A 103 -10.53 27.74 -10.47
C VAL A 103 -10.56 26.22 -10.30
N VAL A 104 -9.45 25.53 -10.58
CA VAL A 104 -9.33 24.08 -10.37
C VAL A 104 -9.43 23.73 -8.89
N LEU A 105 -8.76 24.47 -8.00
CA LEU A 105 -8.81 24.23 -6.56
C LEU A 105 -10.19 24.51 -5.97
N GLU A 106 -10.83 25.61 -6.38
CA GLU A 106 -12.21 25.91 -6.00
C GLU A 106 -13.17 24.81 -6.45
N ALA A 107 -12.97 24.24 -7.65
CA ALA A 107 -13.74 23.10 -8.11
C ALA A 107 -13.43 21.79 -7.34
N ALA A 108 -12.18 21.57 -6.94
CA ALA A 108 -11.79 20.40 -6.15
C ALA A 108 -12.32 20.45 -4.71
N TRP A 109 -12.40 21.65 -4.12
CA TRP A 109 -12.95 21.87 -2.77
C TRP A 109 -14.46 22.08 -2.74
N ALA A 110 -15.11 22.15 -3.90
CA ALA A 110 -16.56 22.21 -3.98
C ALA A 110 -17.19 20.93 -3.37
N PRO A 111 -18.39 21.03 -2.79
CA PRO A 111 -19.07 19.87 -2.24
C PRO A 111 -19.24 18.76 -3.30
N PRO A 112 -19.24 17.48 -2.90
CA PRO A 112 -19.17 16.32 -3.81
C PRO A 112 -20.37 16.20 -4.79
N HIS A 113 -21.44 16.95 -4.53
CA HIS A 113 -22.64 17.05 -5.36
C HIS A 113 -22.63 18.25 -6.32
N ASP A 114 -21.58 19.08 -6.35
CA ASP A 114 -21.48 20.17 -7.30
C ASP A 114 -21.11 19.63 -8.69
N LEU A 115 -22.15 19.59 -9.52
CA LEU A 115 -22.12 19.08 -10.87
C LEU A 115 -21.27 19.92 -11.81
N LYS A 116 -21.20 21.23 -11.59
CA LYS A 116 -20.41 22.15 -12.42
C LYS A 116 -18.93 21.98 -12.13
N ALA A 117 -18.58 21.88 -10.84
CA ALA A 117 -17.21 21.64 -10.41
C ALA A 117 -16.68 20.30 -10.94
N ARG A 118 -17.46 19.22 -10.81
CA ARG A 118 -17.11 17.88 -11.35
C ARG A 118 -16.98 17.88 -12.87
N ALA A 119 -17.89 18.56 -13.56
CA ALA A 119 -17.81 18.69 -15.02
C ALA A 119 -16.58 19.49 -15.47
N LEU A 120 -16.12 20.47 -14.69
CA LEU A 120 -14.91 21.23 -14.98
C LEU A 120 -13.66 20.35 -14.85
N LEU A 121 -13.56 19.58 -13.77
CA LEU A 121 -12.42 18.70 -13.53
C LEU A 121 -12.31 17.57 -14.57
N ALA A 122 -13.44 17.12 -15.13
CA ALA A 122 -13.49 16.07 -16.14
C ALA A 122 -13.23 16.55 -17.58
N GLN A 123 -12.88 17.83 -17.79
CA GLN A 123 -12.61 18.37 -19.12
C GLN A 123 -11.16 18.22 -19.56
N VAL A 124 -10.97 18.01 -20.86
CA VAL A 124 -9.68 18.14 -21.54
C VAL A 124 -9.90 19.07 -22.73
N ARG A 125 -9.15 20.17 -22.81
CA ARG A 125 -9.30 21.22 -23.85
C ARG A 125 -10.72 21.77 -23.96
N GLY A 126 -11.39 21.93 -22.81
CA GLY A 126 -12.78 22.40 -22.72
C GLY A 126 -13.84 21.39 -23.18
N GLN A 127 -13.45 20.16 -23.56
CA GLN A 127 -14.38 19.09 -23.88
C GLN A 127 -14.51 18.12 -22.70
N PRO A 128 -15.73 17.82 -22.21
CA PRO A 128 -15.92 16.83 -21.15
C PRO A 128 -15.52 15.44 -21.65
N ARG A 129 -14.70 14.75 -20.87
CA ARG A 129 -14.25 13.37 -21.12
C ARG A 129 -14.87 12.46 -20.06
N PHE A 130 -15.15 11.20 -20.44
CA PHE A 130 -15.81 10.21 -19.56
C PHE A 130 -17.13 10.75 -18.98
N HIS A 131 -18.14 10.83 -19.83
CA HIS A 131 -19.45 11.40 -19.47
C HIS A 131 -20.11 10.63 -18.31
N ILE A 132 -20.77 11.39 -17.44
CA ILE A 132 -21.58 10.84 -16.35
C ILE A 132 -22.95 10.34 -16.84
N CYS A 133 -23.43 10.81 -17.99
CA CYS A 133 -24.51 10.20 -18.79
C CYS A 133 -24.31 10.58 -20.26
N GLY A 134 -24.65 9.68 -21.19
CA GLY A 134 -24.47 9.88 -22.62
C GLY A 134 -25.42 10.94 -23.24
N PRO A 135 -25.22 11.32 -24.51
CA PRO A 135 -25.91 12.43 -25.19
C PRO A 135 -27.43 12.25 -25.43
N ARG A 136 -28.10 11.28 -24.78
CA ARG A 136 -29.52 10.94 -25.02
C ARG A 136 -30.43 11.00 -23.79
N ASP A 137 -29.90 11.25 -22.59
CA ASP A 137 -30.73 11.30 -21.38
C ASP A 137 -30.83 12.75 -20.89
N SER A 138 -32.05 13.28 -20.81
CA SER A 138 -32.40 14.62 -20.31
C SER A 138 -32.28 14.73 -18.78
N ARG A 139 -31.16 14.24 -18.22
CA ARG A 139 -30.87 14.28 -16.78
C ARG A 139 -29.46 14.81 -16.54
N VAL A 140 -29.34 15.54 -15.43
CA VAL A 140 -28.28 16.50 -15.15
C VAL A 140 -26.90 15.82 -15.13
N PRO A 141 -25.83 16.44 -15.69
CA PRO A 141 -24.46 15.91 -15.58
C PRO A 141 -24.13 15.67 -14.10
N GLY A 142 -23.98 14.41 -13.64
CA GLY A 142 -23.79 14.16 -12.21
C GLY A 142 -24.38 12.89 -11.64
N GLU A 143 -25.46 12.38 -12.25
CA GLU A 143 -26.08 11.13 -11.83
C GLU A 143 -25.33 9.96 -12.46
N GLY A 144 -24.17 9.60 -11.90
CA GLY A 144 -23.55 8.32 -12.25
C GLY A 144 -24.47 7.17 -11.82
N TYR A 145 -24.34 6.00 -12.42
CA TYR A 145 -25.07 4.84 -11.91
C TYR A 145 -24.47 4.47 -10.55
N PRO A 146 -25.30 4.28 -9.50
CA PRO A 146 -24.78 3.92 -8.19
C PRO A 146 -23.97 2.63 -8.29
N LEU A 147 -22.74 2.65 -7.77
CA LEU A 147 -21.84 1.52 -7.85
C LEU A 147 -22.38 0.36 -7.00
N HIS A 148 -22.57 -0.80 -7.64
CA HIS A 148 -22.91 -2.00 -6.91
C HIS A 148 -21.64 -2.55 -6.22
N PRO A 149 -21.66 -2.87 -4.91
CA PRO A 149 -20.47 -3.29 -4.15
C PRO A 149 -19.81 -4.56 -4.72
N VAL A 150 -20.60 -5.50 -5.23
CA VAL A 150 -20.07 -6.73 -5.87
C VAL A 150 -19.28 -6.40 -7.14
N SER A 151 -19.62 -5.31 -7.83
CA SER A 151 -18.89 -4.85 -9.00
C SER A 151 -17.50 -4.36 -8.63
N LEU A 152 -17.39 -3.59 -7.54
CA LEU A 152 -16.11 -3.14 -7.01
C LEU A 152 -15.26 -4.31 -6.50
N GLU A 153 -15.85 -5.22 -5.72
CA GLU A 153 -15.17 -6.44 -5.24
C GLU A 153 -14.62 -7.27 -6.41
N ARG A 154 -15.38 -7.40 -7.50
CA ARG A 154 -14.94 -8.08 -8.73
C ARG A 154 -13.81 -7.34 -9.41
N ALA A 155 -13.88 -6.01 -9.52
CA ALA A 155 -12.81 -5.19 -10.10
C ALA A 155 -11.49 -5.36 -9.32
N LEU A 156 -11.55 -5.38 -7.99
CA LEU A 156 -10.38 -5.59 -7.13
C LEU A 156 -9.85 -7.02 -7.13
N ALA A 157 -10.75 -8.00 -7.15
CA ALA A 157 -10.34 -9.39 -7.31
C ALA A 157 -9.65 -9.58 -8.67
N ALA A 158 -10.14 -8.91 -9.73
CA ALA A 158 -9.54 -8.94 -11.05
C ALA A 158 -8.15 -8.27 -11.06
N SER A 159 -7.99 -7.06 -10.51
CA SER A 159 -6.70 -6.38 -10.43
C SER A 159 -5.67 -7.17 -9.62
N LYS A 160 -6.05 -7.70 -8.44
CA LYS A 160 -5.14 -8.53 -7.61
C LYS A 160 -4.74 -9.83 -8.30
N ARG A 161 -5.69 -10.51 -8.95
CA ARG A 161 -5.39 -11.73 -9.74
C ARG A 161 -4.45 -11.39 -10.88
N PHE A 162 -4.72 -10.30 -11.60
CA PHE A 162 -3.90 -9.84 -12.69
C PHE A 162 -2.47 -9.57 -12.27
N LEU A 163 -2.27 -8.77 -11.21
CA LEU A 163 -0.93 -8.43 -10.73
C LEU A 163 -0.17 -9.69 -10.29
N ARG A 164 -0.84 -10.62 -9.59
CA ARG A 164 -0.25 -11.92 -9.23
C ARG A 164 0.18 -12.68 -10.47
N THR A 165 -0.69 -12.80 -11.48
CA THR A 165 -0.36 -13.46 -12.74
C THR A 165 0.81 -12.79 -13.45
N ALA A 166 0.83 -11.46 -13.53
CA ALA A 166 1.94 -10.70 -14.11
C ALA A 166 3.26 -10.96 -13.37
N THR A 167 3.26 -10.94 -12.03
CA THR A 167 4.44 -11.29 -11.22
C THR A 167 4.89 -12.73 -11.44
N THR A 168 3.96 -13.69 -11.54
CA THR A 168 4.31 -15.08 -11.80
C THR A 168 4.92 -15.26 -13.19
N CYS A 169 4.38 -14.59 -14.22
CA CYS A 169 4.94 -14.63 -15.57
C CYS A 169 6.32 -13.98 -15.65
N ALA A 170 6.52 -12.87 -14.93
CA ALA A 170 7.82 -12.19 -14.87
C ALA A 170 8.89 -13.07 -14.19
N LEU A 171 8.54 -13.74 -13.08
CA LEU A 171 9.45 -14.65 -12.36
C LEU A 171 9.70 -15.96 -13.11
N ASP A 172 8.71 -16.46 -13.86
CA ASP A 172 8.86 -17.68 -14.67
C ASP A 172 9.54 -17.39 -16.02
N GLY A 173 9.66 -16.13 -16.43
CA GLY A 173 10.18 -15.74 -17.75
C GLY A 173 9.34 -16.28 -18.92
N SER A 174 8.08 -16.67 -18.67
CA SER A 174 7.19 -17.30 -19.64
C SER A 174 5.74 -16.87 -19.48
N THR A 175 4.95 -17.07 -20.54
CA THR A 175 3.50 -16.83 -20.54
C THR A 175 2.66 -18.10 -20.36
N ASP A 176 3.27 -19.20 -19.92
CA ASP A 176 2.58 -20.49 -19.74
C ASP A 176 1.44 -20.40 -18.71
N ALA A 177 1.63 -19.60 -17.65
CA ALA A 177 0.62 -19.36 -16.62
C ALA A 177 -0.67 -18.71 -17.17
N LEU A 178 -0.62 -18.10 -18.36
CA LEU A 178 -1.77 -17.46 -19.01
C LEU A 178 -2.65 -18.46 -19.79
N GLY A 179 -2.22 -19.72 -19.94
CA GLY A 179 -3.01 -20.80 -20.54
C GLY A 179 -3.55 -20.50 -21.94
N GLY A 180 -2.90 -19.62 -22.71
CA GLY A 180 -3.32 -19.21 -24.05
C GLY A 180 -4.53 -18.27 -24.12
N ARG A 181 -5.33 -18.13 -23.05
CA ARG A 181 -6.64 -17.42 -23.05
C ARG A 181 -6.55 -15.90 -22.94
N GLN A 182 -5.37 -15.35 -22.69
CA GLN A 182 -5.15 -13.92 -22.47
C GLN A 182 -4.03 -13.39 -23.38
N ALA A 183 -4.27 -13.42 -24.70
CA ALA A 183 -3.30 -12.92 -25.69
C ALA A 183 -3.01 -11.42 -25.53
N GLU A 184 -4.00 -10.67 -25.08
CA GLU A 184 -3.92 -9.24 -24.77
C GLU A 184 -2.93 -8.97 -23.63
N LEU A 185 -3.05 -9.71 -22.53
CA LEU A 185 -2.13 -9.62 -21.40
C LEU A 185 -0.70 -10.01 -21.80
N ARG A 186 -0.54 -11.13 -22.54
CA ARG A 186 0.77 -11.51 -23.07
C ARG A 186 1.43 -10.35 -23.81
N ALA A 187 0.67 -9.69 -24.68
CA ALA A 187 1.20 -8.58 -25.46
C ALA A 187 1.61 -7.39 -24.57
N VAL A 188 0.87 -7.10 -23.49
CA VAL A 188 1.26 -6.07 -22.51
C VAL A 188 2.55 -6.44 -21.77
N LEU A 189 2.68 -7.68 -21.29
CA LEU A 189 3.90 -8.13 -20.58
C LEU A 189 5.13 -8.11 -21.48
N GLN A 190 4.96 -8.48 -22.75
CA GLN A 190 6.03 -8.42 -23.74
C GLN A 190 6.40 -6.97 -24.06
N LEU A 191 5.42 -6.07 -24.24
CA LEU A 191 5.66 -4.64 -24.43
C LEU A 191 6.44 -4.01 -23.29
N ALA A 192 6.10 -4.39 -22.05
CA ALA A 192 6.79 -4.00 -20.83
C ALA A 192 8.16 -4.69 -20.64
N ARG A 193 8.54 -5.61 -21.55
CA ARG A 193 9.75 -6.45 -21.49
C ARG A 193 9.85 -7.31 -20.23
N LEU A 194 8.72 -7.57 -19.57
CA LEU A 194 8.65 -8.43 -18.39
C LEU A 194 8.82 -9.92 -18.76
N VAL A 195 8.52 -10.26 -20.00
CA VAL A 195 8.64 -11.61 -20.58
C VAL A 195 9.27 -11.47 -21.96
N PRO A 196 10.15 -12.39 -22.38
CA PRO A 196 10.77 -12.34 -23.71
C PRO A 196 9.71 -12.41 -24.84
N HIS A 197 9.98 -11.69 -25.94
CA HIS A 197 9.08 -11.63 -27.11
C HIS A 197 9.06 -12.94 -27.88
N ASN A 198 10.23 -13.58 -28.00
CA ASN A 198 10.40 -14.94 -28.48
C ASN A 198 10.93 -15.76 -27.30
N PRO A 199 10.25 -16.83 -26.87
CA PRO A 199 10.87 -17.80 -26.00
C PRO A 199 11.98 -18.46 -26.83
N SER A 200 13.19 -17.93 -26.75
CA SER A 200 14.37 -18.62 -27.24
C SER A 200 14.45 -19.89 -26.39
N MET A 201 13.93 -20.98 -26.94
CA MET A 201 14.18 -22.32 -26.42
C MET A 201 15.66 -22.55 -26.61
N THR A 202 16.46 -22.20 -25.60
CA THR A 202 17.81 -22.74 -25.51
C THR A 202 17.70 -24.26 -25.56
N ALA A 203 18.71 -24.94 -26.09
CA ALA A 203 18.75 -26.40 -26.25
C ALA A 203 18.52 -27.20 -24.94
N THR A 204 18.33 -26.52 -23.80
CA THR A 204 18.14 -27.06 -22.45
C THR A 204 16.74 -26.86 -21.88
N GLY A 205 15.80 -26.23 -22.59
CA GLY A 205 14.42 -26.03 -22.12
C GLY A 205 14.28 -25.11 -20.89
N LYS A 206 15.33 -24.34 -20.55
CA LYS A 206 15.31 -23.40 -19.44
C LYS A 206 14.66 -22.07 -19.86
N LYS A 207 13.66 -21.65 -19.09
CA LYS A 207 13.01 -20.33 -19.23
C LYS A 207 13.96 -19.25 -18.73
N GLU A 208 14.16 -18.20 -19.52
CA GLU A 208 15.04 -17.09 -19.17
C GLU A 208 14.22 -15.93 -18.61
N ILE A 209 14.59 -15.48 -17.40
CA ILE A 209 13.98 -14.34 -16.71
C ILE A 209 14.59 -13.06 -17.28
N THR A 210 13.77 -12.10 -17.69
CA THR A 210 14.29 -10.79 -18.14
C THR A 210 14.73 -9.95 -16.95
N PRO A 211 15.77 -9.12 -17.10
CA PRO A 211 16.20 -8.23 -16.02
C PRO A 211 15.09 -7.24 -15.64
N GLU A 212 14.29 -6.77 -16.60
CA GLU A 212 13.12 -5.92 -16.34
C GLU A 212 12.01 -6.67 -15.58
N GLY A 213 11.79 -7.95 -15.87
CA GLY A 213 10.84 -8.82 -15.16
C GLY A 213 11.22 -9.04 -13.70
N LEU A 214 12.50 -9.27 -13.43
CA LEU A 214 13.02 -9.37 -12.07
C LEU A 214 12.92 -8.02 -11.35
N HIS A 215 13.31 -6.92 -12.01
CA HIS A 215 13.22 -5.57 -11.45
C HIS A 215 11.78 -5.18 -11.10
N PHE A 216 10.82 -5.49 -11.97
CA PHE A 216 9.39 -5.33 -11.71
C PHE A 216 8.94 -6.03 -10.42
N CYS A 217 9.52 -7.20 -10.10
CA CYS A 217 9.19 -7.92 -8.86
C CYS A 217 9.86 -7.33 -7.61
N MET A 218 10.87 -6.47 -7.77
CA MET A 218 11.61 -5.82 -6.67
C MET A 218 11.11 -4.40 -6.36
N VAL A 219 10.42 -3.75 -7.29
CA VAL A 219 9.88 -2.40 -7.10
C VAL A 219 8.58 -2.35 -6.29
N SER A 220 8.20 -1.15 -5.83
CA SER A 220 7.00 -0.91 -5.02
C SER A 220 5.71 -1.24 -5.79
N LEU A 221 4.60 -1.44 -5.08
CA LEU A 221 3.30 -1.74 -5.69
C LEU A 221 2.84 -0.66 -6.69
N GLN A 222 3.02 0.61 -6.31
CA GLN A 222 2.76 1.77 -7.17
C GLN A 222 3.57 1.70 -8.47
N GLN A 223 4.87 1.46 -8.37
CA GLN A 223 5.75 1.35 -9.55
C GLN A 223 5.36 0.17 -10.44
N ARG A 224 4.97 -0.98 -9.85
CA ARG A 224 4.44 -2.11 -10.63
C ARG A 224 3.22 -1.73 -11.44
N TRP A 225 2.25 -1.07 -10.80
CA TRP A 225 1.06 -0.62 -11.51
C TRP A 225 1.37 0.43 -12.57
N TRP A 226 2.27 1.36 -12.29
CA TRP A 226 2.73 2.35 -13.26
C TRP A 226 3.39 1.71 -14.49
N VAL A 227 4.26 0.71 -14.32
CA VAL A 227 4.86 -0.04 -15.43
C VAL A 227 3.79 -0.66 -16.33
N LEU A 228 2.75 -1.26 -15.75
CA LEU A 228 1.65 -1.87 -16.47
C LEU A 228 0.77 -0.83 -17.17
N VAL A 229 0.47 0.29 -16.51
CA VAL A 229 -0.26 1.42 -17.10
C VAL A 229 0.51 2.01 -18.27
N ASN A 230 1.80 2.30 -18.11
CA ASN A 230 2.63 2.84 -19.19
C ASN A 230 2.74 1.86 -20.37
N ALA A 231 2.85 0.55 -20.13
CA ALA A 231 2.80 -0.47 -21.18
C ALA A 231 1.44 -0.50 -21.91
N ALA A 232 0.34 -0.32 -21.17
CA ALA A 232 -0.99 -0.17 -21.75
C ALA A 232 -1.10 1.10 -22.62
N LEU A 233 -0.52 2.22 -22.20
CA LEU A 233 -0.47 3.45 -23.01
C LEU A 233 0.32 3.25 -24.32
N GLU A 234 1.51 2.65 -24.25
CA GLU A 234 2.31 2.36 -25.44
C GLU A 234 1.57 1.41 -26.39
N ARG A 235 0.81 0.45 -25.84
CA ARG A 235 -0.07 -0.42 -26.63
C ARG A 235 -1.19 0.35 -27.33
N VAL A 236 -1.81 1.35 -26.69
CA VAL A 236 -2.79 2.24 -27.35
C VAL A 236 -2.14 2.92 -28.56
N LEU A 237 -0.96 3.51 -28.39
CA LEU A 237 -0.24 4.25 -29.44
C LEU A 237 0.16 3.35 -30.62
N LEU A 238 0.55 2.11 -30.35
CA LEU A 238 0.88 1.14 -31.40
C LEU A 238 -0.35 0.71 -32.20
N LEU A 239 -1.45 0.40 -31.52
CA LEU A 239 -2.69 -0.04 -32.19
C LEU A 239 -3.35 1.10 -32.97
N SER A 240 -3.33 2.33 -32.46
CA SER A 240 -3.85 3.49 -33.17
C SER A 240 -3.02 3.80 -34.42
N ARG A 241 -1.69 3.63 -34.37
CA ARG A 241 -0.81 3.78 -35.55
C ARG A 241 -1.08 2.73 -36.61
N VAL A 242 -1.29 1.48 -36.21
CA VAL A 242 -1.65 0.39 -37.14
C VAL A 242 -3.02 0.65 -37.78
N ALA A 243 -4.01 1.08 -37.00
CA ALA A 243 -5.34 1.41 -37.52
C ALA A 243 -5.32 2.60 -38.48
N ALA A 244 -4.54 3.64 -38.18
CA ALA A 244 -4.38 4.82 -39.04
C ALA A 244 -3.71 4.49 -40.40
N GLY A 245 -2.82 3.49 -40.42
CA GLY A 245 -2.22 2.99 -41.67
C GLY A 245 -3.22 2.28 -42.59
N CYS A 246 -4.32 1.75 -42.05
CA CYS A 246 -5.36 1.06 -42.81
C CYS A 246 -6.56 1.95 -43.14
N SER A 247 -6.85 2.96 -42.31
CA SER A 247 -7.98 3.89 -42.42
C SER A 247 -7.44 5.32 -42.27
N GLY A 248 -7.06 5.95 -43.38
CA GLY A 248 -6.29 7.19 -43.43
C GLY A 248 -6.95 8.47 -42.86
N ASN A 249 -7.89 8.37 -41.91
CA ASN A 249 -8.56 9.53 -41.32
C ASN A 249 -9.03 9.40 -39.86
N THR A 250 -8.55 8.42 -39.09
CA THR A 250 -8.84 8.39 -37.63
C THR A 250 -7.89 9.35 -36.90
N GLY A 251 -8.44 10.30 -36.13
CA GLY A 251 -7.67 11.29 -35.38
C GLY A 251 -6.47 10.69 -34.64
N SER A 252 -5.30 11.31 -34.79
CA SER A 252 -4.04 10.80 -34.24
C SER A 252 -4.11 10.76 -32.71
N VAL A 253 -4.07 9.55 -32.13
CA VAL A 253 -3.98 9.37 -30.68
C VAL A 253 -2.58 9.76 -30.23
N THR A 254 -2.48 10.78 -29.39
CA THR A 254 -1.20 11.29 -28.87
C THR A 254 -0.96 10.87 -27.43
N LYS A 255 0.32 10.69 -27.05
CA LYS A 255 0.70 10.33 -25.68
C LYS A 255 0.27 11.37 -24.62
N PRO A 256 0.41 12.69 -24.87
CA PRO A 256 -0.08 13.74 -23.96
C PRO A 256 -1.58 13.63 -23.66
N LEU A 257 -2.39 13.35 -24.68
CA LEU A 257 -3.83 13.19 -24.50
C LEU A 257 -4.15 11.99 -23.59
N LEU A 258 -3.40 10.88 -23.72
CA LEU A 258 -3.58 9.72 -22.83
C LEU A 258 -3.24 10.05 -21.38
N TRP A 259 -2.18 10.82 -21.12
CA TRP A 259 -1.86 11.29 -19.77
C TRP A 259 -2.95 12.18 -19.19
N GLN A 260 -3.50 13.10 -19.99
CA GLN A 260 -4.62 13.95 -19.56
C GLN A 260 -5.86 13.10 -19.22
N LEU A 261 -6.17 12.08 -20.02
CA LEU A 261 -7.28 11.16 -19.74
C LEU A 261 -7.05 10.32 -18.47
N LEU A 262 -5.81 9.89 -18.20
CA LEU A 262 -5.48 9.20 -16.95
C LEU A 262 -5.70 10.11 -15.73
N ALA A 263 -5.32 11.39 -15.84
CA ALA A 263 -5.59 12.37 -14.79
C ALA A 263 -7.09 12.60 -14.59
N VAL A 264 -7.88 12.67 -15.67
CA VAL A 264 -9.34 12.76 -15.52
C VAL A 264 -9.88 11.54 -14.77
N LEU A 265 -9.45 10.33 -15.13
CA LEU A 265 -9.90 9.10 -14.45
C LEU A 265 -9.57 9.07 -12.96
N SER A 266 -8.51 9.75 -12.51
CA SER A 266 -8.13 9.78 -11.10
C SER A 266 -8.99 10.74 -10.27
N VAL A 267 -9.57 11.76 -10.90
CA VAL A 267 -10.48 12.73 -10.25
C VAL A 267 -11.94 12.28 -10.29
N LEU A 268 -12.28 11.29 -11.11
CA LEU A 268 -13.62 10.70 -11.11
C LEU A 268 -13.90 9.98 -9.78
N ASP A 269 -15.09 10.20 -9.24
CA ASP A 269 -15.63 9.50 -8.07
C ASP A 269 -16.02 8.05 -8.42
N THR A 270 -15.00 7.24 -8.65
CA THR A 270 -15.09 5.82 -9.00
C THR A 270 -15.39 4.93 -7.81
N ALA A 271 -15.35 5.49 -6.60
CA ALA A 271 -15.73 4.81 -5.37
C ALA A 271 -17.25 4.73 -5.20
N GLN A 272 -18.00 5.75 -5.65
CA GLN A 272 -19.46 5.79 -5.47
C GLN A 272 -20.24 5.51 -6.77
N TYR A 273 -19.64 5.80 -7.94
CA TYR A 273 -20.35 5.77 -9.21
C TYR A 273 -19.68 4.91 -10.28
N MET A 274 -20.52 4.35 -11.14
CA MET A 274 -20.13 3.73 -12.40
C MET A 274 -20.30 4.73 -13.55
N PHE A 275 -19.38 4.68 -14.52
CA PHE A 275 -19.35 5.60 -15.65
C PHE A 275 -19.65 4.88 -16.96
N ALA A 276 -20.24 5.58 -17.92
CA ALA A 276 -20.54 5.01 -19.23
C ALA A 276 -19.24 4.73 -20.00
N PHE A 277 -19.14 3.54 -20.59
CA PHE A 277 -18.04 3.20 -21.46
C PHE A 277 -18.18 3.99 -22.77
N PRO A 278 -17.19 4.80 -23.16
CA PRO A 278 -17.28 5.65 -24.33
C PRO A 278 -17.38 4.80 -25.60
N GLU A 279 -18.33 5.16 -26.45
CA GLU A 279 -18.47 4.56 -27.77
C GLU A 279 -17.31 4.99 -28.68
N LYS A 280 -16.92 4.10 -29.60
CA LYS A 280 -15.82 4.38 -30.55
C LYS A 280 -16.09 5.61 -31.40
N GLU A 281 -17.36 5.88 -31.72
CA GLU A 281 -17.78 7.02 -32.54
C GLU A 281 -17.71 8.35 -31.77
N GLN A 282 -17.92 8.31 -30.44
CA GLN A 282 -17.90 9.49 -29.59
C GLN A 282 -16.49 9.89 -29.19
N ASP A 283 -15.67 8.94 -28.73
CA ASP A 283 -14.30 9.21 -28.29
C ASP A 283 -13.40 7.99 -28.48
N VAL A 284 -12.78 7.93 -29.65
CA VAL A 284 -11.82 6.88 -30.05
C VAL A 284 -10.68 6.74 -29.03
N THR A 285 -10.13 7.86 -28.55
CA THR A 285 -8.97 7.83 -27.65
C THR A 285 -9.34 7.28 -26.27
N ALA A 286 -10.44 7.75 -25.67
CA ALA A 286 -10.90 7.25 -24.39
C ALA A 286 -11.36 5.78 -24.46
N HIS A 287 -12.01 5.39 -25.57
CA HIS A 287 -12.38 4.01 -25.82
C HIS A 287 -11.16 3.09 -25.84
N HIS A 288 -10.12 3.45 -26.60
CA HIS A 288 -8.90 2.64 -26.66
C HIS A 288 -8.17 2.60 -25.32
N LEU A 289 -8.11 3.72 -24.59
CA LEU A 289 -7.50 3.78 -23.27
C LEU A 289 -8.20 2.82 -22.28
N LEU A 290 -9.52 2.93 -22.12
CA LEU A 290 -10.26 2.08 -21.18
C LEU A 290 -10.22 0.61 -21.60
N ALA A 291 -10.25 0.32 -22.90
CA ALA A 291 -10.07 -1.04 -23.39
C ALA A 291 -8.71 -1.60 -22.96
N ARG A 292 -7.60 -0.85 -23.11
CA ARG A 292 -6.28 -1.32 -22.67
C ARG A 292 -6.15 -1.40 -21.15
N LEU A 293 -6.75 -0.47 -20.40
CA LEU A 293 -6.79 -0.54 -18.93
C LEU A 293 -7.59 -1.75 -18.42
N SER A 294 -8.57 -2.23 -19.20
CA SER A 294 -9.29 -3.46 -18.88
C SER A 294 -8.46 -4.73 -19.10
N GLU A 295 -7.55 -4.72 -20.09
CA GLU A 295 -6.61 -5.82 -20.32
C GLU A 295 -5.65 -6.00 -19.14
N ILE A 296 -5.34 -4.91 -18.42
CA ILE A 296 -4.49 -4.93 -17.21
C ILE A 296 -5.26 -5.07 -15.89
N GLY A 297 -6.57 -5.27 -15.96
CA GLY A 297 -7.42 -5.46 -14.77
C GLY A 297 -7.65 -4.21 -13.92
N LEU A 298 -7.29 -3.01 -14.40
CA LEU A 298 -7.55 -1.74 -13.70
C LEU A 298 -8.92 -1.15 -14.01
N VAL A 299 -9.53 -1.54 -15.14
CA VAL A 299 -10.88 -1.15 -15.51
C VAL A 299 -11.73 -2.39 -15.72
N TYR A 300 -12.87 -2.47 -15.05
CA TYR A 300 -13.79 -3.59 -15.15
C TYR A 300 -15.04 -3.17 -15.92
N PRO A 301 -15.25 -3.67 -17.16
CA PRO A 301 -16.44 -3.37 -17.94
C PRO A 301 -17.65 -4.15 -17.41
N ILE A 302 -18.79 -3.48 -17.28
CA ILE A 302 -20.05 -4.03 -16.77
C ILE A 302 -21.17 -3.66 -17.73
N LEU A 303 -22.14 -4.53 -17.90
CA LEU A 303 -23.40 -4.20 -18.58
C LEU A 303 -24.41 -3.77 -17.51
N SER A 304 -24.86 -2.52 -17.56
CA SER A 304 -25.92 -1.96 -16.73
C SER A 304 -26.96 -1.36 -17.65
N ASP A 305 -28.24 -1.70 -17.48
CA ASP A 305 -29.37 -1.16 -18.26
C ASP A 305 -29.12 -1.14 -19.78
N ASP A 306 -28.63 -2.26 -20.33
CA ASP A 306 -28.27 -2.46 -21.75
C ASP A 306 -27.15 -1.55 -22.27
N ARG A 307 -26.44 -0.85 -21.38
CA ARG A 307 -25.27 -0.03 -21.70
C ARG A 307 -24.01 -0.63 -21.10
N LYS A 308 -22.90 -0.45 -21.82
CA LYS A 308 -21.57 -0.78 -21.31
C LYS A 308 -21.15 0.36 -20.38
N CYS A 309 -20.94 0.04 -19.11
CA CYS A 309 -20.36 0.88 -18.09
C CYS A 309 -18.98 0.34 -17.71
N PHE A 310 -18.22 1.11 -16.94
CA PHE A 310 -16.97 0.66 -16.36
C PHE A 310 -16.84 1.07 -14.90
N VAL A 311 -16.10 0.26 -14.17
CA VAL A 311 -15.65 0.49 -12.80
C VAL A 311 -14.14 0.55 -12.81
N VAL A 312 -13.56 1.58 -12.20
CA VAL A 312 -12.11 1.68 -12.04
C VAL A 312 -11.73 0.98 -10.73
N SER A 313 -10.75 0.08 -10.79
CA SER A 313 -10.22 -0.54 -9.58
C SER A 313 -9.47 0.51 -8.76
N PRO A 314 -9.63 0.56 -7.43
CA PRO A 314 -8.82 1.40 -6.55
C PRO A 314 -7.30 1.26 -6.75
N ASP A 315 -6.84 0.09 -7.22
CA ASP A 315 -5.44 -0.16 -7.60
C ASP A 315 -4.94 0.77 -8.73
N PHE A 316 -5.83 1.41 -9.48
CA PHE A 316 -5.48 2.41 -10.49
C PHE A 316 -4.88 3.66 -9.86
N LEU A 317 -5.44 4.13 -8.74
CA LEU A 317 -4.95 5.33 -8.06
C LEU A 317 -3.53 5.12 -7.53
N HIS A 318 -3.19 3.89 -7.12
CA HIS A 318 -1.82 3.50 -6.77
C HIS A 318 -0.82 3.73 -7.90
N ALA A 319 -1.24 3.69 -9.16
CA ALA A 319 -0.35 3.90 -10.30
C ALA A 319 -0.05 5.37 -10.57
N ILE A 320 -0.93 6.28 -10.13
CA ILE A 320 -0.97 7.69 -10.56
C ILE A 320 -0.68 8.66 -9.42
N HIS A 321 -1.31 8.46 -8.26
CA HIS A 321 -1.15 9.36 -7.11
C HIS A 321 0.18 9.13 -6.41
N TRP A 322 0.65 10.18 -5.74
CA TRP A 322 1.88 10.16 -4.94
C TRP A 322 1.70 9.34 -3.64
N ASN A 323 0.49 9.32 -3.05
CA ASN A 323 0.15 8.54 -1.87
C ASN A 323 -0.54 7.22 -2.28
N ALA A 324 0.21 6.14 -2.26
CA ALA A 324 -0.34 4.79 -2.41
C ALA A 324 -1.11 4.39 -1.13
N SER A 325 -2.33 4.90 -0.91
CA SER A 325 -3.18 4.49 0.21
C SER A 325 -3.66 3.05 -0.01
N ALA A 326 -3.34 2.13 0.89
CA ALA A 326 -3.53 0.69 0.66
C ALA A 326 -4.94 0.38 0.12
N PRO A 327 -5.09 -0.53 -0.86
CA PRO A 327 -6.41 -0.88 -1.44
C PRO A 327 -7.41 -1.36 -0.37
N LEU A 328 -6.91 -1.76 0.80
CA LEU A 328 -7.72 -2.15 1.96
C LEU A 328 -8.46 -0.96 2.60
N SER A 329 -7.96 0.27 2.52
CA SER A 329 -8.65 1.46 3.06
C SER A 329 -9.90 1.80 2.24
N LEU A 330 -9.78 1.89 0.91
CA LEU A 330 -10.90 2.21 0.00
C LEU A 330 -11.95 1.08 -0.09
N THR A 331 -11.51 -0.17 0.02
CA THR A 331 -12.45 -1.31 0.04
C THR A 331 -13.23 -1.43 1.33
N PHE A 332 -12.60 -1.07 2.43
CA PHE A 332 -13.21 -1.14 3.74
C PHE A 332 -14.24 -0.03 3.93
N ASP A 333 -13.95 1.20 3.49
CA ASP A 333 -14.94 2.29 3.44
C ASP A 333 -16.22 1.86 2.70
N HIS A 334 -16.08 1.19 1.55
CA HIS A 334 -17.23 0.70 0.78
C HIS A 334 -17.96 -0.49 1.45
N HIS A 335 -17.28 -1.30 2.26
CA HIS A 335 -17.90 -2.37 3.04
C HIS A 335 -18.64 -1.84 4.28
N LEU A 336 -18.12 -0.79 4.94
CA LEU A 336 -18.75 -0.12 6.07
C LEU A 336 -20.05 0.60 5.68
N LEU A 337 -20.06 1.27 4.52
CA LEU A 337 -21.26 1.95 3.98
C LEU A 337 -22.43 0.99 3.68
N ARG A 338 -22.17 -0.33 3.61
CA ARG A 338 -23.20 -1.36 3.39
C ARG A 338 -23.88 -1.82 4.70
N GLY A 339 -23.46 -1.31 5.85
CA GLY A 339 -24.04 -1.68 7.14
C GLY A 339 -25.50 -1.26 7.33
N GLY A 340 -26.01 -0.29 6.58
CA GLY A 340 -27.38 0.19 6.80
C GLY A 340 -27.98 0.84 5.57
N VAL A 341 -28.70 0.07 4.76
CA VAL A 341 -29.79 0.64 3.95
C VAL A 341 -30.95 -0.35 3.90
N GLY A 342 -31.88 -0.18 4.84
CA GLY A 342 -33.31 -0.23 4.53
C GLY A 342 -33.77 1.16 4.08
N PRO A 343 -34.89 1.29 3.35
CA PRO A 343 -35.26 2.53 2.69
C PRO A 343 -36.01 3.45 3.67
N SER A 344 -35.29 4.33 4.37
CA SER A 344 -35.86 5.60 4.87
C SER A 344 -34.73 6.55 5.20
N GLY A 345 -34.62 7.63 4.43
CA GLY A 345 -33.55 8.62 4.57
C GLY A 345 -33.79 9.56 5.74
N THR A 346 -32.92 9.47 6.74
CA THR A 346 -32.38 10.55 7.59
C THR A 346 -31.32 9.92 8.49
N ASP A 347 -30.07 9.85 8.02
CA ASP A 347 -28.87 10.26 8.77
C ASP A 347 -27.61 9.94 7.94
N VAL A 348 -26.76 10.96 7.75
CA VAL A 348 -25.39 10.79 7.30
C VAL A 348 -24.58 10.43 8.54
N GLY A 349 -24.16 9.16 8.63
CA GLY A 349 -23.14 8.73 9.60
C GLY A 349 -23.62 7.85 10.75
N ASP A 350 -24.03 6.61 10.47
CA ASP A 350 -23.96 5.56 11.48
C ASP A 350 -23.01 4.47 10.98
N MET A 351 -21.71 4.65 11.23
CA MET A 351 -20.78 3.52 11.30
C MET A 351 -21.39 2.56 12.32
N ARG A 352 -21.63 1.30 11.94
CA ARG A 352 -22.11 0.30 12.91
C ARG A 352 -21.18 0.35 14.13
N ARG A 353 -21.73 0.53 15.33
CA ARG A 353 -20.98 0.54 16.61
C ARG A 353 -20.03 -0.65 16.82
N GLU A 354 -20.19 -1.71 16.01
CA GLU A 354 -19.37 -2.92 16.01
C GLU A 354 -18.07 -2.79 15.20
N ASP A 355 -18.00 -1.83 14.27
CA ASP A 355 -16.83 -1.57 13.40
C ASP A 355 -16.03 -0.33 13.85
N THR A 356 -16.61 0.52 14.72
CA THR A 356 -15.93 1.61 15.42
C THR A 356 -14.95 1.08 16.46
N ASP A 357 -13.78 1.71 16.57
CA ASP A 357 -12.66 1.36 17.44
C ASP A 357 -11.99 0.01 17.13
N THR A 358 -11.92 -0.33 15.84
CA THR A 358 -11.30 -1.58 15.37
C THR A 358 -9.95 -1.33 14.71
N ILE A 359 -9.08 -2.34 14.76
CA ILE A 359 -7.72 -2.30 14.24
C ILE A 359 -7.53 -3.46 13.26
N ILE A 360 -6.98 -3.16 12.09
CA ILE A 360 -6.57 -4.13 11.08
C ILE A 360 -5.05 -4.20 11.08
N THR A 361 -4.51 -5.42 11.11
CA THR A 361 -3.06 -5.66 11.11
C THR A 361 -2.62 -6.33 9.81
N GLU A 362 -1.61 -5.76 9.16
CA GLU A 362 -1.03 -6.30 7.92
C GLU A 362 0.31 -7.03 8.17
N THR A 363 0.74 -7.83 7.19
CA THR A 363 2.02 -8.57 7.23
C THR A 363 3.26 -7.68 7.09
N ASN A 364 3.09 -6.43 6.65
CA ASN A 364 4.15 -5.43 6.45
C ASN A 364 4.34 -4.50 7.67
N PHE A 365 3.84 -4.90 8.84
CA PHE A 365 3.89 -4.12 10.09
C PHE A 365 3.08 -2.82 10.09
N ARG A 366 2.14 -2.67 9.15
CA ARG A 366 1.15 -1.58 9.17
C ARG A 366 -0.09 -1.96 9.96
N LEU A 367 -0.62 -0.97 10.68
CA LEU A 367 -1.86 -1.05 11.42
C LEU A 367 -2.81 0.03 10.89
N TYR A 368 -4.06 -0.34 10.67
CA TYR A 368 -5.11 0.60 10.29
C TYR A 368 -6.13 0.65 11.43
N ALA A 369 -6.24 1.79 12.08
CA ALA A 369 -7.16 1.99 13.19
C ALA A 369 -8.35 2.82 12.73
N TYR A 370 -9.54 2.23 12.83
CA TYR A 370 -10.82 2.89 12.57
C TYR A 370 -11.39 3.34 13.91
N THR A 371 -11.08 4.57 14.31
CA THR A 371 -11.43 5.10 15.62
C THR A 371 -11.51 6.61 15.56
N SER A 372 -12.52 7.18 16.21
CA SER A 372 -12.54 8.61 16.57
C SER A 372 -12.14 8.82 18.03
N ASP A 373 -12.01 7.72 18.81
CA ASP A 373 -11.58 7.76 20.20
C ASP A 373 -10.08 8.07 20.30
N SER A 374 -9.77 9.19 20.96
CA SER A 374 -8.41 9.63 21.24
C SER A 374 -7.66 8.68 22.16
N ASP A 375 -8.35 7.93 23.01
CA ASP A 375 -7.70 7.02 23.95
C ASP A 375 -7.11 5.82 23.23
N LEU A 376 -7.82 5.26 22.25
CA LEU A 376 -7.29 4.19 21.40
C LEU A 376 -6.04 4.65 20.62
N LEU A 377 -6.07 5.86 20.09
CA LEU A 377 -4.93 6.46 19.39
C LEU A 377 -3.75 6.70 20.33
N ASN A 378 -3.99 7.15 21.56
CA ASN A 378 -2.95 7.35 22.58
C ASN A 378 -2.27 6.04 22.97
N ILE A 379 -2.99 4.92 22.98
CA ILE A 379 -2.44 3.59 23.20
C ILE A 379 -1.57 3.17 22.01
N LEU A 380 -2.07 3.35 20.77
CA LEU A 380 -1.31 3.03 19.55
C LEU A 380 0.01 3.81 19.46
N ASN A 381 -0.02 5.10 19.81
CA ASN A 381 1.17 5.98 19.88
C ASN A 381 2.25 5.49 20.86
N GLN A 382 1.93 4.55 21.78
CA GLN A 382 2.94 4.02 22.71
C GLN A 382 3.90 3.03 22.04
N PHE A 383 3.46 2.31 21.00
CA PHE A 383 4.21 1.22 20.38
C PHE A 383 4.25 1.25 18.85
N ALA A 384 3.58 2.20 18.21
CA ALA A 384 3.56 2.40 16.78
C ALA A 384 3.73 3.88 16.41
N GLU A 385 4.28 4.16 15.24
CA GLU A 385 4.44 5.50 14.67
C GLU A 385 3.28 5.79 13.73
N LEU A 386 2.66 6.97 13.85
CA LEU A 386 1.61 7.42 12.93
C LEU A 386 2.26 7.76 11.59
N GLU A 387 1.87 7.08 10.51
CA GLU A 387 2.36 7.36 9.16
C GLU A 387 1.49 8.40 8.47
N ASP A 388 0.19 8.12 8.37
CA ASP A 388 -0.74 8.89 7.54
C ASP A 388 -2.13 8.95 8.19
N LEU A 389 -2.85 10.03 7.91
CA LEU A 389 -4.27 10.19 8.22
C LEU A 389 -5.03 10.22 6.91
N VAL A 390 -5.82 9.16 6.64
CA VAL A 390 -6.53 9.01 5.36
C VAL A 390 -7.91 9.69 5.43
N SER A 391 -8.57 9.64 6.59
CA SER A 391 -9.85 10.31 6.86
C SER A 391 -9.94 10.65 8.35
N GLU A 392 -10.97 11.39 8.78
CA GLU A 392 -11.15 11.81 10.18
C GLU A 392 -11.16 10.65 11.19
N ASN A 393 -11.55 9.45 10.75
CA ASN A 393 -11.69 8.27 11.61
C ASN A 393 -10.74 7.12 11.23
N LEU A 394 -9.82 7.31 10.27
CA LEU A 394 -8.90 6.28 9.81
C LEU A 394 -7.44 6.72 9.94
N HIS A 395 -6.76 6.08 10.88
CA HIS A 395 -5.37 6.36 11.22
C HIS A 395 -4.47 5.19 10.78
N CYS A 396 -3.44 5.51 9.99
CA CYS A 396 -2.45 4.56 9.53
C CYS A 396 -1.21 4.62 10.41
N TYR A 397 -0.84 3.50 11.01
CA TYR A 397 0.32 3.35 11.87
C TYR A 397 1.30 2.34 11.29
N ARG A 398 2.59 2.49 11.61
CA ARG A 398 3.61 1.47 11.35
C ARG A 398 4.37 1.13 12.62
N VAL A 399 4.54 -0.17 12.85
CA VAL A 399 5.37 -0.70 13.93
C VAL A 399 6.77 -0.91 13.41
N THR A 400 7.73 -0.21 14.01
CA THR A 400 9.15 -0.28 13.72
C THR A 400 9.89 -0.93 14.90
N ARG A 401 11.12 -1.36 14.68
CA ARG A 401 11.98 -1.85 15.77
C ARG A 401 12.17 -0.78 16.84
N ASP A 402 12.36 0.47 16.44
CA ASP A 402 12.67 1.58 17.33
C ASP A 402 11.44 2.01 18.16
N SER A 403 10.26 2.09 17.53
CA SER A 403 9.00 2.34 18.25
C SER A 403 8.68 1.23 19.24
N PHE A 404 8.88 -0.05 18.87
CA PHE A 404 8.68 -1.15 19.80
C PHE A 404 9.74 -1.17 20.92
N ALA A 405 11.00 -0.87 20.63
CA ALA A 405 12.03 -0.72 21.67
C ALA A 405 11.72 0.44 22.63
N ALA A 406 11.11 1.53 22.14
CA ALA A 406 10.63 2.61 22.97
C ALA A 406 9.46 2.18 23.87
N ALA A 407 8.54 1.36 23.36
CA ALA A 407 7.46 0.76 24.14
C ALA A 407 7.99 -0.18 25.24
N MET A 408 9.00 -0.99 24.92
CA MET A 408 9.66 -1.88 25.88
C MET A 408 10.31 -1.12 27.04
N ARG A 409 10.92 0.05 26.77
CA ARG A 409 11.44 0.94 27.82
C ARG A 409 10.34 1.50 28.75
N LYS A 410 9.11 1.62 28.25
CA LYS A 410 7.93 1.99 29.03
C LYS A 410 7.30 0.78 29.75
N GLY A 411 7.87 -0.41 29.63
CA GLY A 411 7.37 -1.65 30.26
C GLY A 411 6.27 -2.36 29.46
N ILE A 412 6.07 -2.01 28.18
CA ILE A 412 5.05 -2.64 27.32
C ILE A 412 5.66 -3.86 26.62
N THR A 413 5.14 -5.05 26.93
CA THR A 413 5.63 -6.34 26.40
C THR A 413 5.01 -6.71 25.05
N ALA A 414 5.67 -7.57 24.26
CA ALA A 414 5.12 -8.03 22.98
C ALA A 414 3.77 -8.75 23.17
N THR A 415 3.65 -9.56 24.22
CA THR A 415 2.42 -10.29 24.55
C THR A 415 1.24 -9.33 24.81
N GLN A 416 1.48 -8.21 25.49
CA GLN A 416 0.46 -7.19 25.73
C GLN A 416 0.01 -6.52 24.44
N VAL A 417 0.96 -6.15 23.57
CA VAL A 417 0.65 -5.56 22.24
C VAL A 417 -0.17 -6.54 21.40
N LEU A 418 0.27 -7.79 21.29
CA LEU A 418 -0.43 -8.81 20.50
C LEU A 418 -1.83 -9.10 21.04
N ARG A 419 -2.00 -9.12 22.36
CA ARG A 419 -3.31 -9.29 23.00
C ARG A 419 -4.22 -8.10 22.72
N PHE A 420 -3.71 -6.87 22.82
CA PHE A 420 -4.46 -5.66 22.50
C PHE A 420 -4.94 -5.66 21.04
N LEU A 421 -4.03 -5.93 20.10
CA LEU A 421 -4.35 -6.01 18.67
C LEU A 421 -5.38 -7.11 18.37
N SER A 422 -5.33 -8.24 19.08
CA SER A 422 -6.30 -9.33 18.92
C SER A 422 -7.68 -8.97 19.50
N LEU A 423 -7.73 -8.23 20.61
CA LEU A 423 -8.97 -7.77 21.24
C LEU A 423 -9.71 -6.76 20.38
N ARG A 424 -8.97 -5.81 19.79
CA ARG A 424 -9.48 -4.77 18.90
C ARG A 424 -9.46 -5.18 17.43
N ALA A 425 -9.19 -6.45 17.13
CA ALA A 425 -9.15 -6.94 15.76
C ALA A 425 -10.52 -6.83 15.08
N HIS A 426 -10.52 -6.36 13.83
CA HIS A 426 -11.74 -6.22 13.05
C HIS A 426 -12.53 -7.56 12.95
N PRO A 427 -13.88 -7.56 13.07
CA PRO A 427 -14.71 -8.77 13.03
C PRO A 427 -14.48 -9.68 11.81
N CYS A 428 -14.24 -9.11 10.62
CA CYS A 428 -13.91 -9.90 9.43
C CYS A 428 -12.55 -10.61 9.54
N MET A 429 -11.56 -10.04 10.21
CA MET A 429 -10.30 -10.75 10.48
C MET A 429 -10.57 -11.90 11.43
N ARG A 430 -11.32 -11.66 12.51
CA ARG A 430 -11.68 -12.70 13.48
C ARG A 430 -12.42 -13.87 12.82
N ARG A 431 -13.34 -13.58 11.90
CA ARG A 431 -14.08 -14.58 11.13
C ARG A 431 -13.18 -15.40 10.20
N ARG A 432 -12.32 -14.74 9.41
CA ARG A 432 -11.40 -15.43 8.47
C ARG A 432 -10.43 -16.36 9.18
N TYR A 433 -9.96 -15.98 10.37
CA TYR A 433 -9.07 -16.83 11.16
C TYR A 433 -9.80 -18.05 11.74
N ARG A 434 -11.05 -17.91 12.21
CA ARG A 434 -11.89 -19.04 12.64
C ARG A 434 -12.14 -20.04 11.52
N GLU A 435 -12.53 -19.56 10.33
CA GLU A 435 -12.76 -20.41 9.16
C GLU A 435 -11.50 -21.17 8.71
N ARG A 436 -10.31 -20.58 8.90
CA ARG A 436 -9.03 -21.23 8.59
C ARG A 436 -8.67 -22.34 9.58
N GLU A 437 -9.03 -22.18 10.86
CA GLU A 437 -8.86 -23.21 11.89
C GLU A 437 -9.79 -24.40 11.68
N GLU A 438 -11.05 -24.12 11.36
CA GLU A 438 -12.05 -25.15 11.06
C GLU A 438 -11.64 -25.98 9.83
N ASN A 439 -11.12 -25.34 8.78
CA ASN A 439 -10.61 -26.03 7.58
C ASN A 439 -9.29 -26.80 7.80
N CYS A 440 -8.50 -26.46 8.82
CA CYS A 440 -7.28 -27.19 9.20
C CYS A 440 -7.58 -28.37 10.14
N GLY A 441 -8.68 -28.31 10.89
CA GLY A 441 -9.15 -29.37 11.79
C GLY A 441 -9.87 -30.53 11.12
N THR A 442 -10.35 -30.37 9.87
CA THR A 442 -11.14 -31.40 9.16
C THR A 442 -10.34 -32.33 8.24
N ALA A 443 -9.03 -32.45 8.41
CA ALA A 443 -8.21 -33.47 7.73
C ALA A 443 -7.99 -34.72 8.60
N THR A 444 -9.04 -35.20 9.29
CA THR A 444 -9.09 -36.56 9.85
C THR A 444 -9.97 -37.43 8.94
N PRO A 445 -9.48 -38.54 8.39
CA PRO A 445 -10.32 -39.42 7.57
C PRO A 445 -11.35 -40.10 8.47
N PRO A 446 -12.57 -40.39 7.96
CA PRO A 446 -13.61 -40.97 8.79
C PRO A 446 -13.23 -42.42 9.14
N LEU A 447 -13.15 -42.69 10.45
CA LEU A 447 -13.14 -44.03 11.00
C LEU A 447 -14.47 -44.72 10.65
N SER A 448 -14.41 -45.64 9.70
CA SER A 448 -15.42 -46.68 9.54
C SER A 448 -14.82 -48.00 10.02
N VAL A 449 -15.46 -48.55 11.04
CA VAL A 449 -15.24 -49.90 11.53
C VAL A 449 -15.95 -50.84 10.56
N ASP A 450 -15.21 -51.72 9.88
CA ASP A 450 -15.62 -53.11 9.63
C ASP A 450 -14.52 -53.95 8.95
N GLY A 451 -14.23 -55.11 9.56
CA GLY A 451 -14.07 -56.40 8.89
C GLY A 451 -12.94 -56.69 7.89
N THR A 452 -12.02 -57.57 8.32
CA THR A 452 -11.37 -58.69 7.58
C THR A 452 -10.19 -58.46 6.61
N SER A 453 -9.01 -58.83 7.12
CA SER A 453 -7.93 -59.68 6.54
C SER A 453 -7.21 -59.36 5.21
N SER A 454 -5.87 -59.40 5.33
CA SER A 454 -4.87 -59.97 4.39
C SER A 454 -4.06 -59.04 3.46
N ALA A 455 -2.86 -58.71 3.94
CA ALA A 455 -1.54 -58.92 3.32
C ALA A 455 -0.98 -58.04 2.16
N PHE A 456 0.32 -57.74 2.34
CA PHE A 456 1.41 -57.45 1.40
C PHE A 456 1.65 -56.02 0.85
N GLY A 457 2.87 -55.50 1.10
CA GLY A 457 3.61 -54.66 0.14
C GLY A 457 4.14 -53.29 0.62
N SER A 458 5.41 -53.28 1.08
CA SER A 458 6.46 -52.23 1.02
C SER A 458 6.19 -51.00 0.12
N SER A 459 6.58 -49.73 0.39
CA SER A 459 7.84 -49.20 0.95
C SER A 459 7.79 -47.66 1.16
N THR A 460 8.21 -47.20 2.35
CA THR A 460 9.05 -46.02 2.70
C THR A 460 8.82 -44.62 2.08
N SER A 461 8.45 -43.66 2.95
CA SER A 461 9.06 -42.32 3.04
C SER A 461 9.64 -42.09 4.44
N PRO A 462 10.73 -41.29 4.60
CA PRO A 462 11.53 -41.29 5.81
C PRO A 462 10.99 -40.37 6.91
N ARG A 463 11.24 -40.81 8.15
CA ARG A 463 10.79 -40.24 9.43
C ARG A 463 11.60 -39.01 9.85
N CYS A 464 10.90 -38.04 10.45
CA CYS A 464 11.45 -37.09 11.42
C CYS A 464 11.93 -37.86 12.67
N ALA A 465 13.15 -37.58 13.12
CA ALA A 465 13.65 -38.02 14.41
C ALA A 465 13.30 -36.98 15.48
N GLY A 466 12.55 -37.41 16.48
CA GLY A 466 12.38 -36.68 17.73
C GLY A 466 13.55 -36.95 18.68
N ALA A 467 13.82 -35.98 19.56
CA ALA A 467 14.51 -36.20 20.81
C ALA A 467 13.60 -35.69 21.94
N VAL A 468 13.12 -36.65 22.74
CA VAL A 468 12.35 -36.47 23.97
C VAL A 468 13.33 -36.12 25.09
N GLY A 469 12.96 -35.18 25.96
CA GLY A 469 13.77 -34.85 27.14
C GLY A 469 13.10 -33.89 28.13
N MET A 470 12.28 -34.47 29.02
CA MET A 470 11.91 -34.04 30.37
C MET A 470 10.96 -32.84 30.61
N CYS A 471 9.99 -33.15 31.48
CA CYS A 471 8.88 -32.34 31.96
C CYS A 471 9.31 -31.39 33.09
N GLY A 472 8.94 -30.11 32.97
CA GLY A 472 8.84 -29.15 34.07
C GLY A 472 7.44 -28.56 34.06
N THR A 473 6.70 -28.78 35.14
CA THR A 473 5.34 -28.29 35.38
C THR A 473 5.28 -26.78 35.46
N THR A 474 4.64 -26.13 34.48
CA THR A 474 4.08 -24.78 34.64
C THR A 474 2.63 -24.76 34.13
N THR A 475 1.74 -24.58 35.11
CA THR A 475 0.36 -24.08 35.06
C THR A 475 -0.13 -23.45 33.75
N SER A 476 -0.97 -24.19 33.03
CA SER A 476 -2.26 -23.83 32.38
C SER A 476 -2.67 -22.36 32.14
N ALA A 477 -1.79 -21.48 31.64
CA ALA A 477 -2.16 -20.13 31.18
C ALA A 477 -1.84 -19.86 29.69
N ASP A 478 -1.21 -20.81 28.98
CA ASP A 478 -0.74 -20.63 27.59
C ASP A 478 -1.75 -20.99 26.49
N ALA A 479 -3.04 -21.13 26.85
CA ALA A 479 -4.13 -21.20 25.87
C ALA A 479 -4.54 -19.81 25.34
N VAL A 480 -3.57 -18.92 25.09
CA VAL A 480 -3.84 -17.60 24.52
C VAL A 480 -4.03 -17.73 23.01
N ALA A 481 -5.27 -18.06 22.67
CA ALA A 481 -6.00 -17.61 21.49
C ALA A 481 -5.15 -17.46 20.22
N THR A 482 -5.22 -18.48 19.36
CA THR A 482 -5.46 -18.34 17.91
C THR A 482 -5.44 -16.89 17.42
N LEU A 483 -4.22 -16.38 17.20
CA LEU A 483 -3.99 -14.96 17.01
C LEU A 483 -4.55 -14.56 15.65
N VAL A 484 -5.55 -13.70 15.67
CA VAL A 484 -6.14 -13.02 14.51
C VAL A 484 -5.11 -12.12 13.80
N VAL A 485 -3.96 -11.92 14.43
CA VAL A 485 -2.79 -11.20 13.92
C VAL A 485 -1.91 -12.14 13.06
N PRO A 486 -1.30 -11.68 11.96
CA PRO A 486 -0.40 -12.50 11.15
C PRO A 486 0.77 -13.08 11.96
N GLN A 487 1.08 -14.37 11.78
CA GLN A 487 2.15 -15.03 12.56
C GLN A 487 3.53 -14.38 12.36
N SER A 488 3.85 -13.93 11.14
CA SER A 488 5.10 -13.21 10.87
C SER A 488 5.24 -11.95 11.73
N PHE A 489 4.14 -11.25 11.99
CA PHE A 489 4.11 -10.08 12.87
C PHE A 489 4.36 -10.49 14.32
N CYS A 490 3.71 -11.56 14.79
CA CYS A 490 3.92 -12.09 16.14
C CYS A 490 5.37 -12.49 16.41
N ASP A 491 5.97 -13.22 15.47
CA ASP A 491 7.33 -13.74 15.60
C ASP A 491 8.35 -12.60 15.60
N GLN A 492 8.16 -11.59 14.74
CA GLN A 492 9.03 -10.41 14.71
C GLN A 492 8.98 -9.63 16.04
N MET A 493 7.78 -9.42 16.59
CA MET A 493 7.60 -8.70 17.86
C MET A 493 8.30 -9.42 19.02
N ARG A 494 8.16 -10.74 19.11
CA ARG A 494 8.86 -11.56 20.11
C ARG A 494 10.38 -11.55 19.89
N MET A 495 10.81 -11.55 18.63
CA MET A 495 12.23 -11.45 18.29
C MET A 495 12.82 -10.12 18.77
N TRP A 496 12.17 -8.99 18.49
CA TRP A 496 12.59 -7.69 19.00
C TRP A 496 12.57 -7.61 20.54
N GLU A 497 11.56 -8.19 21.19
CA GLU A 497 11.52 -8.26 22.65
C GLU A 497 12.71 -9.06 23.20
N SER A 498 13.02 -10.21 22.61
CA SER A 498 14.19 -11.01 22.98
C SER A 498 15.48 -10.23 22.77
N GLU A 499 15.60 -9.47 21.69
CA GLU A 499 16.76 -8.66 21.38
C GLU A 499 16.96 -7.52 22.38
N CYS A 500 15.90 -6.81 22.76
CA CYS A 500 15.95 -5.78 23.80
C CYS A 500 16.31 -6.36 25.18
N ARG A 501 16.00 -7.63 25.44
CA ARG A 501 16.34 -8.34 26.69
C ARG A 501 17.72 -8.99 26.70
N ARG A 502 18.46 -9.00 25.57
CA ARG A 502 19.79 -9.64 25.49
C ARG A 502 20.85 -8.95 26.35
N VAL A 503 20.72 -7.65 26.60
CA VAL A 503 21.69 -6.87 27.37
C VAL A 503 21.02 -6.30 28.60
N VAL A 504 21.40 -6.82 29.77
CA VAL A 504 20.92 -6.33 31.07
C VAL A 504 22.05 -5.51 31.69
N PHE A 505 21.85 -4.20 31.81
CA PHE A 505 22.77 -3.32 32.53
C PHE A 505 22.43 -3.36 34.01
N ARG A 506 23.23 -4.08 34.80
CA ARG A 506 23.17 -4.09 36.26
C ARG A 506 24.24 -3.15 36.81
N HIS A 507 23.85 -2.28 37.72
CA HIS A 507 24.74 -1.29 38.36
C HIS A 507 25.16 -1.74 39.77
N ASP A 508 24.41 -2.69 40.33
CA ASP A 508 24.49 -3.32 41.65
C ASP A 508 25.44 -4.54 41.66
N VAL A 509 26.61 -4.42 41.02
CA VAL A 509 27.54 -5.54 40.86
C VAL A 509 28.96 -5.16 41.25
N VAL A 510 29.59 -6.03 42.04
CA VAL A 510 30.97 -5.90 42.48
C VAL A 510 31.84 -6.89 41.72
N LEU A 511 32.94 -6.38 41.16
CA LEU A 511 33.93 -7.16 40.42
C LEU A 511 35.12 -7.47 41.33
N LEU A 512 35.24 -8.72 41.72
CA LEU A 512 36.39 -9.24 42.48
C LEU A 512 37.50 -9.61 41.49
N ARG A 513 38.57 -8.81 41.45
CA ARG A 513 39.73 -9.02 40.57
C ARG A 513 40.83 -9.80 41.29
N ASN A 514 41.68 -10.49 40.51
CA ASN A 514 42.86 -11.24 40.97
C ASN A 514 42.54 -12.43 41.90
N MET A 515 41.42 -13.10 41.67
CA MET A 515 41.00 -14.25 42.47
C MET A 515 41.62 -15.55 41.96
N SER A 516 42.29 -16.30 42.84
CA SER A 516 42.82 -17.63 42.49
C SER A 516 41.67 -18.65 42.35
N THR A 517 41.89 -19.74 41.60
CA THR A 517 40.86 -20.77 41.42
C THR A 517 40.46 -21.49 42.72
N GLU A 518 41.34 -21.49 43.73
CA GLU A 518 41.03 -22.04 45.05
C GLU A 518 40.18 -21.07 45.86
N GLN A 519 40.51 -19.78 45.80
CA GLN A 519 39.73 -18.74 46.48
C GLN A 519 38.33 -18.59 45.86
N GLN A 520 38.20 -18.68 44.53
CA GLN A 520 36.89 -18.70 43.87
C GLN A 520 36.01 -19.83 44.40
N LYS A 521 36.55 -21.06 44.47
CA LYS A 521 35.83 -22.22 45.02
C LYS A 521 35.46 -22.03 46.49
N ALA A 522 36.34 -21.43 47.28
CA ALA A 522 36.07 -21.15 48.69
C ALA A 522 34.93 -20.14 48.87
N VAL A 523 34.90 -19.05 48.09
CA VAL A 523 33.82 -18.06 48.15
C VAL A 523 32.51 -18.64 47.61
N THR A 524 32.54 -19.45 46.55
CA THR A 524 31.34 -20.15 46.06
C THR A 524 30.79 -21.13 47.10
N ALA A 525 31.66 -21.88 47.79
CA ALA A 525 31.25 -22.78 48.87
C ALA A 525 30.67 -22.00 50.06
N TYR A 526 31.27 -20.88 50.43
CA TYR A 526 30.78 -20.02 51.52
C TYR A 526 29.40 -19.42 51.20
N LEU A 527 29.22 -18.91 49.97
CA LEU A 527 27.91 -18.42 49.51
C LEU A 527 26.87 -19.53 49.40
N ALA A 528 27.30 -20.76 49.07
CA ALA A 528 26.43 -21.93 49.08
C ALA A 528 25.98 -22.34 50.49
N ASP A 529 26.87 -22.27 51.47
CA ASP A 529 26.55 -22.51 52.87
C ASP A 529 25.64 -21.40 53.45
N ALA A 530 25.75 -20.17 52.93
CA ALA A 530 24.87 -19.04 53.28
C ALA A 530 23.53 -19.04 52.53
N GLY A 531 23.36 -19.88 51.51
CA GLY A 531 22.13 -19.96 50.70
C GLY A 531 22.00 -18.91 49.58
N GLU A 532 23.05 -18.13 49.30
CA GLU A 532 23.06 -17.01 48.35
C GLU A 532 23.91 -17.33 47.11
N VAL A 533 23.72 -18.51 46.51
CA VAL A 533 24.46 -18.95 45.31
C VAL A 533 24.05 -18.15 44.07
N ASP A 534 22.77 -17.75 44.01
CA ASP A 534 22.18 -17.01 42.88
C ASP A 534 22.73 -15.59 42.74
N ALA A 535 23.44 -15.10 43.76
CA ALA A 535 24.12 -13.80 43.77
C ALA A 535 25.40 -13.77 42.91
N ILE A 536 25.93 -14.93 42.50
CA ILE A 536 27.09 -15.04 41.62
C ILE A 536 26.61 -14.90 40.17
N LEU A 537 26.92 -13.75 39.55
CA LEU A 537 26.45 -13.43 38.21
C LEU A 537 27.37 -13.94 37.10
N HIS A 538 28.67 -14.00 37.36
CA HIS A 538 29.66 -14.50 36.39
C HIS A 538 30.93 -14.98 37.08
N THR A 539 31.55 -16.04 36.57
CA THR A 539 32.82 -16.56 37.08
C THR A 539 33.74 -16.94 35.94
N GLU A 540 34.93 -16.35 35.90
CA GLU A 540 35.98 -16.66 34.94
C GLU A 540 37.34 -16.75 35.63
N ARG A 541 38.37 -17.26 34.94
CA ARG A 541 39.70 -17.39 35.55
C ARG A 541 40.25 -16.00 35.90
N GLY A 542 40.49 -15.76 37.18
CA GLY A 542 41.10 -14.52 37.68
C GLY A 542 40.11 -13.45 38.13
N TYR A 543 38.81 -13.60 37.88
CA TYR A 543 37.81 -12.65 38.39
C TYR A 543 36.42 -13.27 38.60
N MET A 544 35.65 -12.68 39.51
CA MET A 544 34.29 -13.11 39.84
C MET A 544 33.39 -11.88 39.99
N VAL A 545 32.15 -11.97 39.49
CA VAL A 545 31.15 -10.89 39.59
C VAL A 545 30.05 -11.35 40.53
N VAL A 546 29.81 -10.56 41.58
CA VAL A 546 28.81 -10.84 42.62
C VAL A 546 27.92 -9.61 42.78
N GLN A 547 26.68 -9.80 43.23
CA GLN A 547 25.80 -8.69 43.60
C GLN A 547 26.39 -7.87 44.75
N GLU A 548 26.23 -6.54 44.68
CA GLU A 548 26.77 -5.59 45.64
C GLU A 548 26.24 -5.80 47.07
N GLU A 549 24.93 -6.06 47.22
CA GLU A 549 24.30 -6.30 48.53
C GLU A 549 24.89 -7.51 49.26
N VAL A 550 25.14 -8.60 48.50
CA VAL A 550 25.71 -9.84 49.03
C VAL A 550 27.20 -9.68 49.31
N PHE A 551 27.90 -8.90 48.48
CA PHE A 551 29.29 -8.56 48.74
C PHE A 551 29.44 -7.77 50.06
N GLU A 552 28.70 -6.68 50.24
CA GLU A 552 28.77 -5.85 51.45
C GLU A 552 28.30 -6.60 52.71
N GLY A 553 27.29 -7.45 52.59
CA GLY A 553 26.72 -8.19 53.73
C GLY A 553 27.55 -9.39 54.20
N LEU A 554 28.15 -10.14 53.27
CA LEU A 554 28.76 -11.45 53.57
C LEU A 554 30.25 -11.54 53.24
N ILE A 555 30.73 -10.80 52.25
CA ILE A 555 32.12 -10.94 51.75
C ILE A 555 33.02 -9.82 52.28
N ALA A 556 32.57 -8.56 52.28
CA ALA A 556 33.32 -7.42 52.78
C ALA A 556 33.79 -7.58 54.24
N PRO A 557 32.98 -8.14 55.17
CA PRO A 557 33.41 -8.37 56.56
C PRO A 557 34.50 -9.45 56.72
N LEU A 558 34.78 -10.24 55.68
CA LEU A 558 35.81 -11.28 55.67
C LEU A 558 37.14 -10.79 55.07
N LEU A 559 37.14 -9.58 54.49
CA LEU A 559 38.30 -8.96 53.84
C LEU A 559 38.98 -7.92 54.75
N ASP A 560 38.29 -7.43 55.77
CA ASP A 560 38.84 -6.67 56.91
C ASP A 560 39.42 -7.61 57.99
#